data_AF-A0A7W3LRN5-F1
#
_entry.id   AF-A0A7W3LRN5-F1
#
_cell.length_a   1.000
_cell.length_b   1.000
_cell.length_c   1.000
_cell.angle_alpha   90.00
_cell.angle_beta   90.00
_cell.angle_gamma   90.00
#
_symmetry.space_group_name_H-M   'P 1'
#
loop_
_entity.id
_entity.type
_entity.pdbx_description
1 polymer ?
#
loop_
_entity_poly.entity_id
_entity_poly.type
_entity_poly.pdbx_seq_one_letter_code
_entity_poly.pdbx_strand_id
1 'polypeptide(L)'
;MFHEVGRLWASRLDEPFPEVPGEVEGELVRLDTTVAGCVSTYLHGGGAIDSGRQNAIRSCHAELAGQVARLGYPSPHCTAFGYFLQRHKTSELIINDTPAQPLPPEELGSSRMHADRQVSAALAVR
;
A
#
# COMPACT_ATOMS: atom_id res chain seq x y z
N MET A 1 5.65 -8.75 12.43
CA MET A 1 6.52 -8.27 11.33
C MET A 1 7.26 -6.97 11.68
N PHE A 2 6.83 -6.27 12.74
CA PHE A 2 7.44 -5.05 13.28
C PHE A 2 8.98 -4.96 13.28
N HIS A 3 9.68 -5.91 13.92
CA HIS A 3 11.14 -5.89 14.01
C HIS A 3 11.82 -5.94 12.62
N GLU A 4 11.24 -6.69 11.68
CA GLU A 4 11.76 -6.81 10.33
C GLU A 4 11.56 -5.53 9.53
N VAL A 5 10.41 -4.86 9.70
CA VAL A 5 10.17 -3.51 9.14
C VAL A 5 11.22 -2.54 9.66
N GLY A 6 11.48 -2.54 10.98
CA GLY A 6 12.50 -1.69 11.59
C GLY A 6 13.90 -1.96 11.03
N ARG A 7 14.27 -3.23 10.88
CA ARG A 7 15.58 -3.64 10.32
C ARG A 7 15.75 -3.19 8.86
N LEU A 8 14.74 -3.42 8.02
CA LEU A 8 14.76 -3.01 6.61
C LEU A 8 14.73 -1.49 6.44
N TRP A 9 13.98 -0.79 7.29
CA TRP A 9 13.94 0.67 7.26
C TRP A 9 15.29 1.28 7.66
N ALA A 10 15.87 0.79 8.76
CA ALA A 10 17.15 1.28 9.27
C ALA A 10 18.31 1.07 8.30
N SER A 11 18.31 -0.03 7.51
CA SER A 11 19.40 -0.33 6.58
C SER A 11 19.58 0.71 5.47
N ARG A 12 18.60 1.61 5.28
CA ARG A 12 18.55 2.59 4.17
C ARG A 12 18.18 4.00 4.61
N LEU A 13 18.36 4.33 5.89
CA LEU A 13 18.14 5.70 6.38
C LEU A 13 19.20 6.67 5.84
N ASP A 14 20.42 6.19 5.62
CA ASP A 14 21.56 7.01 5.18
C ASP A 14 21.81 6.93 3.65
N GLU A 15 21.01 6.15 2.92
CA GLU A 15 21.14 6.08 1.47
C GLU A 15 20.44 7.29 0.81
N PRO A 16 21.12 8.02 -0.11
CA PRO A 16 20.48 9.11 -0.83
C PRO A 16 19.38 8.59 -1.76
N PHE A 17 18.44 9.46 -2.10
CA PHE A 17 17.45 9.16 -3.14
C PHE A 17 18.18 8.85 -4.47
N PRO A 18 17.85 7.74 -5.15
CA PRO A 18 18.60 7.30 -6.33
C PRO A 18 18.30 8.14 -7.57
N GLU A 19 19.20 8.12 -8.55
CA GLU A 19 18.92 8.64 -9.88
C GLU A 19 17.83 7.81 -10.58
N VAL A 20 16.81 8.50 -11.10
CA VAL A 20 15.61 7.90 -11.69
C VAL A 20 15.29 8.55 -13.04
N PRO A 21 14.52 7.89 -13.92
CA PRO A 21 14.05 8.51 -15.15
C PRO A 21 13.16 9.73 -14.84
N GLY A 22 13.44 10.86 -15.49
CA GLY A 22 12.75 12.14 -15.22
C GLY A 22 11.24 12.08 -15.48
N GLU A 23 10.78 11.23 -16.39
CA GLU A 23 9.36 11.04 -16.69
C GLU A 23 8.53 10.44 -15.53
N VAL A 24 9.18 9.78 -14.57
CA VAL A 24 8.54 9.17 -13.39
C VAL A 24 9.07 9.71 -12.06
N GLU A 25 10.04 10.62 -12.07
CA GLU A 25 10.70 11.13 -10.87
C GLU A 25 9.68 11.67 -9.84
N GLY A 26 8.75 12.52 -10.27
CA GLY A 26 7.75 13.08 -9.37
C GLY A 26 6.84 12.03 -8.73
N GLU A 27 6.49 10.98 -9.48
CA GLU A 27 5.70 9.85 -8.96
C GLU A 27 6.51 9.04 -7.93
N LEU A 28 7.78 8.76 -8.23
CA LEU A 28 8.68 8.02 -7.36
C LEU A 28 8.99 8.76 -6.06
N VAL A 29 9.17 10.09 -6.10
CA VAL A 29 9.34 10.94 -4.91
C VAL A 29 8.08 10.92 -4.04
N ARG A 30 6.89 11.01 -4.66
CA ARG A 30 5.61 10.93 -3.94
C ARG A 30 5.44 9.57 -3.25
N LEU A 31 5.76 8.49 -3.94
CA LEU A 31 5.69 7.12 -3.40
C LEU A 31 6.66 6.95 -2.23
N ASP A 32 7.92 7.36 -2.38
CA ASP A 32 8.92 7.27 -1.31
C ASP A 32 8.50 8.04 -0.07
N THR A 33 8.08 9.31 -0.24
CA THR A 33 7.64 10.17 0.87
C THR A 33 6.43 9.58 1.60
N THR A 34 5.45 9.06 0.85
CA THR A 34 4.23 8.49 1.44
C THR A 34 4.54 7.22 2.23
N VAL A 35 5.37 6.33 1.67
CA VAL A 35 5.82 5.11 2.35
C VAL A 35 6.64 5.47 3.59
N ALA A 36 7.59 6.39 3.49
CA ALA A 36 8.41 6.86 4.62
C ALA A 36 7.54 7.37 5.78
N GLY A 37 6.51 8.16 5.49
CA GLY A 37 5.55 8.63 6.50
C GLY A 37 4.75 7.49 7.15
N CYS A 38 4.33 6.50 6.37
CA CYS A 38 3.62 5.32 6.89
C CYS A 38 4.53 4.44 7.76
N VAL A 39 5.75 4.14 7.29
CA VAL A 39 6.74 3.35 8.04
C VAL A 39 7.11 4.06 9.34
N SER A 40 7.36 5.37 9.29
CA SER A 40 7.67 6.16 10.48
C SER A 40 6.53 6.11 11.49
N THR A 41 5.29 6.27 11.05
CA THR A 41 4.12 6.19 11.94
C THR A 41 3.98 4.78 12.54
N TYR A 42 4.12 3.75 11.72
CA TYR A 42 4.07 2.35 12.15
C TYR A 42 5.13 2.03 13.22
N LEU A 43 6.37 2.46 13.02
CA LEU A 43 7.47 2.24 13.96
C LEU A 43 7.27 3.00 15.28
N HIS A 44 6.85 4.28 15.21
CA HIS A 44 6.57 5.07 16.42
C HIS A 44 5.34 4.56 17.17
N GLY A 45 4.34 4.04 16.46
CA GLY A 45 3.12 3.48 17.00
C GLY A 45 3.23 2.04 17.49
N GLY A 46 4.44 1.46 17.55
CA GLY A 46 4.64 0.09 18.02
C GLY A 46 3.96 -0.97 17.14
N GLY A 47 3.80 -0.69 15.85
CA GLY A 47 3.16 -1.57 14.87
C GLY A 47 1.73 -1.17 14.50
N ALA A 48 1.20 -0.11 15.08
CA ALA A 48 -0.13 0.42 14.74
C ALA A 48 -0.05 1.58 13.73
N ILE A 49 -1.00 1.62 12.80
CA ILE A 49 -1.28 2.76 11.91
C ILE A 49 -2.78 2.96 11.75
N ASP A 50 -3.20 4.21 11.57
CA ASP A 50 -4.60 4.58 11.33
C ASP A 50 -5.11 4.11 9.95
N SER A 51 -6.44 4.08 9.79
CA SER A 51 -7.10 3.61 8.58
C SER A 51 -6.73 4.41 7.33
N GLY A 52 -6.50 5.72 7.45
CA GLY A 52 -6.05 6.56 6.36
C GLY A 52 -4.68 6.13 5.84
N ARG A 53 -3.75 5.85 6.75
CA ARG A 53 -2.41 5.33 6.42
C ARG A 53 -2.44 3.89 5.92
N GLN A 54 -3.33 3.05 6.44
CA GLN A 54 -3.54 1.69 5.91
C GLN A 54 -3.99 1.71 4.44
N ASN A 55 -4.90 2.63 4.09
CA ASN A 55 -5.32 2.81 2.70
C ASN A 55 -4.19 3.36 1.84
N ALA A 56 -3.49 4.40 2.33
CA ALA A 56 -2.37 5.01 1.61
C ALA A 56 -1.24 4.01 1.31
N ILE A 57 -0.84 3.17 2.29
CA ILE A 57 0.24 2.20 2.11
C ILE A 57 -0.15 1.08 1.13
N ARG A 58 -1.43 0.66 1.11
CA ARG A 58 -1.96 -0.31 0.13
C ARG A 58 -1.97 0.25 -1.28
N SER A 59 -2.43 1.49 -1.47
CA SER A 59 -2.37 2.17 -2.76
C SER A 59 -0.93 2.31 -3.25
N CYS A 60 -0.04 2.80 -2.38
CA CYS A 60 1.38 2.94 -2.74
C CYS A 60 2.04 1.59 -3.05
N HIS A 61 1.69 0.51 -2.34
CA HIS A 61 2.22 -0.83 -2.61
C HIS A 61 1.87 -1.30 -4.03
N ALA A 62 0.62 -1.14 -4.46
CA ALA A 62 0.20 -1.49 -5.81
C ALA A 62 0.92 -0.64 -6.88
N GLU A 63 1.05 0.67 -6.66
CA GLU A 63 1.76 1.56 -7.58
C GLU A 63 3.26 1.24 -7.66
N LEU A 64 3.90 0.96 -6.51
CA LEU A 64 5.30 0.55 -6.42
C LEU A 64 5.57 -0.72 -7.21
N ALA A 65 4.66 -1.71 -7.21
CA ALA A 65 4.81 -2.93 -7.99
C ALA A 65 4.94 -2.60 -9.49
N GLY A 66 4.11 -1.69 -9.99
CA GLY A 66 4.16 -1.21 -11.37
C GLY A 66 5.46 -0.47 -11.68
N GLN A 67 5.90 0.43 -10.79
CA GLN A 67 7.14 1.18 -10.98
C GLN A 67 8.38 0.30 -10.92
N VAL A 68 8.44 -0.68 -10.01
CA VAL A 68 9.54 -1.64 -9.92
C VAL A 68 9.63 -2.49 -11.19
N ALA A 69 8.49 -2.89 -11.78
CA ALA A 69 8.48 -3.60 -13.06
C ALA A 69 9.02 -2.72 -14.20
N ARG A 70 8.67 -1.42 -14.22
CA ARG A 70 9.17 -0.45 -15.22
C ARG A 70 10.65 -0.13 -15.09
N LEU A 71 11.15 -0.07 -13.85
CA LEU A 71 12.56 0.09 -13.53
C LEU A 71 13.38 -1.20 -13.74
N GLY A 72 12.73 -2.31 -14.11
CA GLY A 72 13.21 -3.69 -14.05
C GLY A 72 14.59 -3.98 -14.67
N TYR A 73 15.12 -5.17 -14.40
CA TYR A 73 16.44 -5.58 -14.90
C TYR A 73 16.37 -6.22 -16.30
N PRO A 74 17.31 -5.92 -17.22
CA PRO A 74 18.34 -4.88 -17.09
C PRO A 74 17.76 -3.49 -17.38
N SER A 75 17.90 -2.55 -16.43
CA SER A 75 17.74 -1.11 -16.71
C SER A 75 19.01 -0.36 -16.33
N PRO A 76 19.27 0.80 -16.93
CA PRO A 76 20.36 1.68 -16.51
C PRO A 76 20.20 2.18 -15.06
N HIS A 77 19.03 1.99 -14.44
CA HIS A 77 18.70 2.47 -13.08
C HIS A 77 18.67 1.34 -12.05
N CYS A 78 19.64 0.42 -12.07
CA CYS A 78 19.74 -0.70 -11.12
C CYS A 78 19.66 -0.26 -9.65
N THR A 79 20.23 0.90 -9.31
CA THR A 79 20.15 1.47 -7.96
C THR A 79 18.72 1.86 -7.60
N ALA A 80 17.99 2.53 -8.50
CA ALA A 80 16.58 2.86 -8.29
C ALA A 80 15.72 1.61 -8.17
N PHE A 81 15.95 0.61 -9.02
CA PHE A 81 15.26 -0.68 -8.91
C PHE A 81 15.44 -1.29 -7.51
N GLY A 82 16.68 -1.38 -7.02
CA GLY A 82 16.97 -1.91 -5.70
C GLY A 82 16.37 -1.08 -4.56
N TYR A 83 16.33 0.24 -4.71
CA TYR A 83 15.72 1.17 -3.77
C TYR A 83 14.20 0.95 -3.66
N PHE A 84 13.48 1.05 -4.78
CA PHE A 84 12.02 0.93 -4.80
C PHE A 84 11.52 -0.49 -4.55
N LEU A 85 12.29 -1.52 -4.92
CA LEU A 85 11.98 -2.91 -4.54
C LEU A 85 11.98 -3.07 -3.02
N GLN A 86 12.89 -2.40 -2.32
CA GLN A 86 12.88 -2.45 -0.86
C GLN A 86 11.70 -1.68 -0.27
N ARG A 87 11.35 -0.50 -0.80
CA ARG A 87 10.13 0.22 -0.37
C ARG A 87 8.87 -0.62 -0.56
N HIS A 88 8.80 -1.37 -1.67
CA HIS A 88 7.73 -2.34 -1.92
C HIS A 88 7.69 -3.48 -0.89
N LYS A 89 8.85 -4.06 -0.53
CA LYS A 89 8.93 -5.10 0.53
C LYS A 89 8.53 -4.57 1.90
N THR A 90 8.96 -3.35 2.25
CA THR A 90 8.61 -2.75 3.54
C THR A 90 7.11 -2.47 3.61
N SER A 91 6.48 -1.99 2.52
CA SER A 91 5.03 -1.78 2.48
C SER A 91 4.25 -3.09 2.60
N GLU A 92 4.71 -4.15 1.93
CA GLU A 92 4.12 -5.50 2.04
C GLU A 92 4.12 -6.01 3.48
N LEU A 93 5.24 -5.88 4.19
CA LEU A 93 5.34 -6.30 5.60
C LEU A 93 4.38 -5.53 6.50
N ILE A 94 4.23 -4.22 6.31
CA ILE A 94 3.28 -3.41 7.09
C ILE A 94 1.85 -3.87 6.80
N ILE A 95 1.49 -4.02 5.52
CA ILE A 95 0.14 -4.45 5.11
C ILE A 95 -0.23 -5.78 5.74
N ASN A 96 0.71 -6.74 5.75
CA ASN A 96 0.48 -8.08 6.29
C ASN A 96 0.46 -8.11 7.83
N ASP A 97 1.06 -7.13 8.50
CA ASP A 97 1.02 -7.00 9.97
C ASP A 97 -0.23 -6.27 10.45
N THR A 98 -0.82 -5.42 9.60
CA THR A 98 -2.06 -4.69 9.90
C THR A 98 -3.27 -5.47 9.38
N PRO A 99 -4.06 -6.14 10.26
CA PRO A 99 -5.27 -6.81 9.80
C PRO A 99 -6.20 -5.80 9.14
N ALA A 100 -6.83 -6.20 8.05
CA ALA A 100 -7.87 -5.38 7.43
C ALA A 100 -8.92 -5.03 8.49
N GLN A 101 -9.12 -3.74 8.75
CA GLN A 101 -10.24 -3.32 9.58
C GLN A 101 -11.54 -3.81 8.90
N PRO A 102 -12.47 -4.43 9.63
CA PRO A 102 -13.80 -4.69 9.10
C PRO A 102 -14.39 -3.37 8.61
N LEU A 103 -14.98 -3.38 7.42
CA LEU A 103 -15.73 -2.22 6.93
C LEU A 103 -16.76 -1.81 7.99
N PRO A 104 -16.93 -0.51 8.27
CA PRO A 104 -18.00 -0.07 9.15
C PRO A 104 -19.35 -0.58 8.61
N PRO A 105 -20.28 -1.01 9.49
CA PRO A 105 -21.53 -1.65 9.09
C PRO A 105 -22.46 -0.77 8.23
N GLU A 106 -22.15 0.52 8.05
CA GLU A 106 -22.99 1.47 7.32
C GLU A 106 -23.05 1.22 5.80
N GLU A 107 -22.09 0.49 5.21
CA GLU A 107 -22.09 0.13 3.78
C GLU A 107 -22.85 -1.17 3.48
N LEU A 108 -23.22 -1.96 4.51
CA LEU A 108 -23.99 -3.20 4.34
C LEU A 108 -25.51 -2.97 4.24
N GLY A 109 -25.97 -1.73 4.45
CA GLY A 109 -27.39 -1.35 4.43
C GLY A 109 -27.99 -1.08 3.03
N SER A 110 -27.19 -0.70 2.04
CA SER A 110 -27.71 -0.28 0.73
C SER A 110 -27.84 -1.41 -0.30
N SER A 111 -27.08 -2.50 -0.16
CA SER A 111 -27.09 -3.60 -1.15
C SER A 111 -28.19 -4.64 -0.89
N ARG A 112 -28.62 -4.81 0.37
CA ARG A 112 -29.59 -5.86 0.74
C ARG A 112 -31.05 -5.49 0.40
N MET A 113 -31.36 -4.21 0.25
CA MET A 113 -32.74 -3.77 0.01
C MET A 113 -33.20 -3.87 -1.45
N HIS A 114 -32.28 -4.03 -2.41
CA HIS A 114 -32.63 -4.27 -3.82
C HIS A 114 -32.87 -5.76 -4.15
N ALA A 115 -32.23 -6.67 -3.42
CA ALA A 115 -32.39 -8.11 -3.64
C ALA A 115 -33.74 -8.64 -3.12
N ASP A 116 -34.19 -8.19 -1.93
CA ASP A 116 -35.45 -8.68 -1.35
C ASP A 116 -36.69 -8.20 -2.13
N ARG A 117 -36.61 -7.06 -2.82
CA ARG A 117 -37.74 -6.55 -3.62
C ARG A 117 -37.94 -7.31 -4.92
N GLN A 118 -36.88 -7.91 -5.50
CA GLN A 118 -37.00 -8.73 -6.70
C GLN A 118 -37.53 -10.14 -6.41
N VAL A 119 -37.21 -10.71 -5.24
CA VAL A 119 -37.71 -12.06 -4.88
C VAL A 119 -39.20 -12.03 -4.53
N SER A 120 -39.70 -10.98 -3.87
CA SER A 120 -41.15 -10.87 -3.57
C SER A 120 -42.02 -10.68 -4.81
N ALA A 121 -41.52 -10.05 -5.88
CA ALA A 121 -42.29 -9.89 -7.13
C ALA A 121 -42.42 -11.20 -7.92
N ALA A 122 -41.44 -12.11 -7.82
CA ALA A 122 -41.45 -13.38 -8.53
C ALA A 122 -42.36 -14.45 -7.90
N LEU A 123 -42.69 -14.31 -6.61
CA LEU A 123 -43.56 -15.25 -5.88
C LEU A 123 -45.05 -14.88 -5.90
N ALA A 124 -45.41 -13.70 -6.43
CA ALA A 124 -46.81 -13.26 -6.52
C ALA A 124 -47.50 -13.62 -7.86
N VAL A 125 -46.82 -14.35 -8.76
CA VAL A 125 -47.34 -14.72 -10.10
C VAL A 125 -47.37 -16.24 -10.31
N ARG A 126 -47.60 -17.03 -9.25
CA ARG A 126 -47.86 -18.46 -9.36
C ARG A 126 -49.09 -18.87 -8.57
#